data_AF-A0A1Q7GVI3-F1
#
_entry.id   AF-A0A1Q7GVI3-F1
#
_cell.length_a   1.000
_cell.length_b   1.000
_cell.length_c   1.000
_cell.angle_alpha   90.00
_cell.angle_beta   90.00
_cell.angle_gamma   90.00
#
_symmetry.space_group_name_H-M   'P 1'
#
loop_
_entity.id
_entity.type
_entity.pdbx_description
1 polymer ?
#
loop_
_entity_poly.entity_id
_entity_poly.type
_entity_poly.pdbx_seq_one_letter_code
_entity_poly.pdbx_strand_id
1 'polypeptide(L)'
;MQPKLKSKVRCADRAVGEVTRIIVDPLSREVSHIVVGDGAGALERQIPAAQVETVTEDAVQLRGTSSEMAQFPAFQREGYVTIREVEIAHLEDHLHVEPGEVLVPVPELERNVKRRTFFTNFTHAIGFLLALPLAFPVLKYVMKPMYAPFDNRWIKIGNAGKVKSEDVGVQFKFKKSVKEAFMPEAEVDKNVWVLKASPAVLEGVYKGKDLEFKDHSGQVVWTNKRDVPYVAYSGKCPHLGCGYKWRNVPKLGRQIFLCPCHLSIYDPSGKVLDGPAPRPLDPVPIRVATNGDIEIIDVEFKAGTRAQVRIV
;
A
#
# COMPACT_ATOMS: atom_id res chain seq x y z
N MET A 1 18.21 31.93 -54.00
CA MET A 1 17.42 30.69 -53.77
C MET A 1 17.58 30.30 -52.31
N GLN A 2 16.52 29.86 -51.65
CA GLN A 2 16.58 29.42 -50.24
C GLN A 2 16.94 27.93 -50.17
N PRO A 3 17.68 27.48 -49.12
CA PRO A 3 17.95 26.07 -48.88
C PRO A 3 16.63 25.30 -48.75
N LYS A 4 16.51 24.14 -49.42
CA LYS A 4 15.36 23.25 -49.25
C LYS A 4 15.70 22.14 -48.25
N LEU A 5 14.68 21.58 -47.62
CA LEU A 5 14.83 20.38 -46.79
C LEU A 5 15.33 19.21 -47.66
N LYS A 6 16.14 18.33 -47.06
CA LYS A 6 16.77 17.17 -47.72
C LYS A 6 17.75 17.51 -48.85
N SER A 7 18.05 18.79 -49.08
CA SER A 7 19.15 19.17 -49.98
C SER A 7 20.48 18.66 -49.43
N LYS A 8 21.32 18.11 -50.30
CA LYS A 8 22.65 17.59 -49.91
C LYS A 8 23.58 18.75 -49.56
N VAL A 9 24.19 18.69 -48.39
CA VAL A 9 25.12 19.71 -47.90
C VAL A 9 26.55 19.29 -48.21
N ARG A 10 27.27 20.17 -48.90
CA ARG A 10 28.67 19.97 -49.30
C ARG A 10 29.53 21.09 -48.76
N CYS A 11 30.65 20.73 -48.16
CA CYS A 11 31.74 21.65 -47.82
C CYS A 11 32.72 21.76 -48.99
N ALA A 12 33.73 22.62 -48.86
CA ALA A 12 34.78 22.79 -49.85
C ALA A 12 35.60 21.51 -50.09
N ASP A 13 35.66 20.61 -49.10
CA ASP A 13 36.48 19.40 -49.08
C ASP A 13 35.69 18.10 -49.28
N ARG A 14 34.46 17.99 -48.74
CA ARG A 14 33.61 16.79 -48.85
C ARG A 14 32.12 17.06 -48.61
N ALA A 15 31.29 16.07 -48.93
CA ALA A 15 29.91 16.02 -48.48
C ALA A 15 29.84 15.78 -46.95
N VAL A 16 28.91 16.48 -46.29
CA VAL A 16 28.79 16.52 -44.82
C VAL A 16 27.40 16.18 -44.28
N GLY A 17 26.41 15.96 -45.16
CA GLY A 17 25.08 15.48 -44.77
C GLY A 17 23.98 16.11 -45.59
N GLU A 18 22.80 16.24 -44.99
CA GLU A 18 21.59 16.81 -45.59
C GLU A 18 20.98 17.87 -44.67
N VAL A 19 20.23 18.82 -45.25
CA VAL A 19 19.48 19.80 -44.47
C VAL A 19 18.28 19.11 -43.83
N THR A 20 18.28 18.96 -42.50
CA THR A 20 17.17 18.33 -41.77
C THR A 20 16.15 19.34 -41.28
N ARG A 21 16.55 20.57 -40.94
CA ARG A 21 15.65 21.64 -40.47
C ARG A 21 16.16 23.02 -40.87
N ILE A 22 15.27 24.01 -40.86
CA ILE A 22 15.58 25.40 -41.18
C ILE A 22 15.11 26.28 -40.04
N ILE A 23 15.99 27.16 -39.55
CA ILE A 23 15.70 28.08 -38.47
C ILE A 23 15.57 29.49 -39.05
N VAL A 24 14.42 30.10 -38.83
CA VAL A 24 14.09 31.44 -39.33
C VAL A 24 14.13 32.41 -38.17
N ASP A 25 14.72 33.58 -38.42
CA ASP A 25 14.58 34.70 -37.49
C ASP A 25 13.22 35.39 -37.74
N PRO A 26 12.33 35.42 -36.73
CA PRO A 26 10.98 35.96 -36.91
C PRO A 26 10.97 37.48 -37.16
N LEU A 27 12.04 38.21 -36.81
CA LEU A 27 12.12 39.67 -37.03
C LEU A 27 12.58 40.01 -38.45
N SER A 28 13.67 39.41 -38.91
CA SER A 28 14.19 39.62 -40.27
C SER A 28 13.41 38.86 -41.33
N ARG A 29 12.67 37.81 -40.95
CA ARG A 29 11.98 36.87 -41.86
C ARG A 29 12.92 36.12 -42.80
N GLU A 30 14.19 36.07 -42.45
CA GLU A 30 15.23 35.37 -43.21
C GLU A 30 15.66 34.08 -42.50
N VAL A 31 16.23 33.17 -43.28
CA VAL A 31 16.86 31.96 -42.74
C VAL A 31 18.10 32.40 -41.96
N SER A 32 18.06 32.22 -40.63
CA SER A 32 19.20 32.55 -39.76
C SER A 32 20.20 31.39 -39.73
N HIS A 33 19.71 30.15 -39.69
CA HIS A 33 20.52 28.95 -39.61
C HIS A 33 19.87 27.79 -40.37
N ILE A 34 20.71 26.87 -40.85
CA ILE A 34 20.28 25.55 -41.33
C ILE A 34 20.78 24.49 -40.36
N VAL A 35 20.00 23.44 -40.16
CA VAL A 35 20.38 22.28 -39.36
C VAL A 35 20.80 21.16 -40.31
N VAL A 36 22.01 20.64 -40.12
CA VAL A 36 22.61 19.64 -40.99
C VAL A 36 22.90 18.36 -40.21
N GLY A 37 22.55 17.22 -40.79
CA GLY A 37 22.81 15.90 -40.23
C GLY A 37 22.83 14.79 -41.28
N ASP A 38 23.38 13.64 -40.91
CA ASP A 38 23.55 12.46 -41.78
C ASP A 38 22.36 11.47 -41.72
N GLY A 39 21.16 11.94 -41.36
CA GLY A 39 19.96 11.11 -41.18
C GLY A 39 19.73 10.64 -39.73
N ALA A 40 18.70 9.81 -39.54
CA ALA A 40 18.09 9.53 -38.24
C ALA A 40 19.07 9.01 -37.17
N GLY A 41 19.39 9.86 -36.20
CA GLY A 41 20.20 9.53 -35.01
C GLY A 41 21.63 10.08 -35.00
N ALA A 42 22.08 10.73 -36.08
CA ALA A 42 23.36 11.44 -36.10
C ALA A 42 23.27 12.78 -35.35
N LEU A 43 24.40 13.25 -34.80
CA LEU A 43 24.49 14.56 -34.15
C LEU A 43 24.24 15.67 -35.19
N GLU A 44 23.08 16.32 -35.10
CA GLU A 44 22.73 17.45 -35.95
C GLU A 44 23.46 18.71 -35.48
N ARG A 45 23.95 19.51 -36.44
CA ARG A 45 24.65 20.77 -36.15
C ARG A 45 23.90 21.96 -36.71
N GLN A 46 23.93 23.05 -35.96
CA GLN A 46 23.33 24.31 -36.34
C GLN A 46 24.36 25.19 -37.04
N ILE A 47 24.17 25.41 -38.33
CA ILE A 47 25.10 26.16 -39.18
C ILE A 47 24.49 27.53 -39.52
N PRO A 48 25.17 28.65 -39.26
CA PRO A 48 24.69 29.97 -39.65
C PRO A 48 24.52 30.09 -41.17
N ALA A 49 23.45 30.76 -41.61
CA ALA A 49 23.17 30.96 -43.04
C ALA A 49 24.31 31.71 -43.77
N ALA A 50 25.10 32.52 -43.04
CA ALA A 50 26.28 33.20 -43.58
C ALA A 50 27.37 32.25 -44.12
N GLN A 51 27.39 30.99 -43.66
CA GLN A 51 28.32 29.97 -44.15
C GLN A 51 27.87 29.34 -45.47
N VAL A 52 26.64 29.61 -45.93
CA VAL A 52 26.12 29.15 -47.21
C VAL A 52 26.67 30.02 -48.34
N GLU A 53 27.38 29.39 -49.27
CA GLU A 53 27.97 30.06 -50.43
C GLU A 53 27.01 30.07 -51.62
N THR A 54 26.44 28.91 -51.94
CA THR A 54 25.57 28.73 -53.11
C THR A 54 24.50 27.71 -52.81
N VAL A 55 23.27 27.99 -53.26
CA VAL A 55 22.13 27.08 -53.15
C VAL A 55 21.69 26.71 -54.55
N THR A 56 21.72 25.42 -54.85
CA THR A 56 21.18 24.82 -56.09
C THR A 56 19.89 24.07 -55.78
N GLU A 57 19.21 23.50 -56.79
CA GLU A 57 17.95 22.79 -56.56
C GLU A 57 18.10 21.56 -55.64
N ASP A 58 19.25 20.86 -55.73
CA ASP A 58 19.48 19.59 -55.01
C ASP A 58 20.59 19.66 -53.94
N ALA A 59 21.35 20.76 -53.89
CA ALA A 59 22.51 20.86 -53.00
C ALA A 59 22.76 22.27 -52.45
N VAL A 60 23.26 22.32 -51.21
CA VAL A 60 23.72 23.52 -50.50
C VAL A 60 25.24 23.43 -50.36
N GLN A 61 25.96 24.39 -50.94
CA GLN A 61 27.40 24.51 -50.84
C GLN A 61 27.78 25.46 -49.69
N LEU A 62 28.62 25.00 -48.77
CA LEU A 62 29.16 25.78 -47.67
C LEU A 62 30.58 26.28 -47.99
N ARG A 63 30.94 27.44 -47.45
CA ARG A 63 32.26 28.07 -47.65
C ARG A 63 33.41 27.34 -46.94
N GLY A 64 33.13 26.74 -45.79
CA GLY A 64 34.13 26.12 -44.93
C GLY A 64 34.46 24.67 -45.26
N THR A 65 35.42 24.11 -44.51
CA THR A 65 35.78 22.68 -44.55
C THR A 65 34.90 21.85 -43.61
N SER A 66 34.84 20.54 -43.83
CA SER A 66 34.10 19.62 -42.97
C SER A 66 34.59 19.61 -41.51
N SER A 67 35.88 19.91 -41.27
CA SER A 67 36.44 20.03 -39.92
C SER A 67 35.96 21.29 -39.20
N GLU A 68 35.79 22.40 -39.91
CA GLU A 68 35.18 23.63 -39.36
C GLU A 68 33.70 23.41 -39.08
N MET A 69 33.01 22.65 -39.93
CA MET A 69 31.60 22.31 -39.68
C MET A 69 31.41 21.49 -38.40
N ALA A 70 32.35 20.62 -38.07
CA ALA A 70 32.33 19.83 -36.84
C ALA A 70 32.51 20.68 -35.56
N GLN A 71 32.83 21.97 -35.67
CA GLN A 71 32.96 22.88 -34.53
C GLN A 71 31.67 23.64 -34.22
N PHE A 72 30.69 23.68 -35.12
CA PHE A 72 29.42 24.36 -34.86
C PHE A 72 28.60 23.66 -33.76
N PRO A 73 27.80 24.43 -32.99
CA PRO A 73 27.00 23.86 -31.90
C PRO A 73 26.07 22.74 -32.36
N ALA A 74 25.88 21.75 -31.48
CA ALA A 74 24.85 20.74 -31.67
C ALA A 74 23.47 21.42 -31.60
N PHE A 75 22.57 21.00 -32.48
CA PHE A 75 21.21 21.52 -32.53
C PHE A 75 20.41 21.09 -31.29
N GLN A 76 19.89 22.06 -30.54
CA GLN A 76 19.07 21.83 -29.34
C GLN A 76 17.60 22.12 -29.63
N ARG A 77 16.80 21.05 -29.88
CA ARG A 77 15.40 21.17 -30.29
C ARG A 77 14.50 21.92 -29.29
N GLU A 78 14.82 21.85 -28.00
CA GLU A 78 14.05 22.43 -26.89
C GLU A 78 14.01 23.98 -26.92
N GLY A 79 14.96 24.63 -27.60
CA GLY A 79 15.00 26.09 -27.72
C GLY A 79 14.10 26.67 -28.82
N TYR A 80 13.40 25.82 -29.56
CA TYR A 80 12.67 26.20 -30.77
C TYR A 80 11.24 25.66 -30.75
N VAL A 81 10.36 26.34 -31.47
CA VAL A 81 8.97 25.98 -31.71
C VAL A 81 8.71 25.98 -33.20
N THR A 82 7.76 25.17 -33.64
CA THR A 82 7.37 25.16 -35.06
C THR A 82 6.52 26.38 -35.38
N ILE A 83 6.55 26.81 -36.65
CA ILE A 83 5.67 27.87 -37.16
C ILE A 83 4.16 27.57 -36.98
N ARG A 84 3.78 26.31 -36.76
CA ARG A 84 2.40 25.93 -36.43
C ARG A 84 2.03 26.14 -34.96
N GLU A 85 3.01 26.08 -34.07
CA GLU A 85 2.81 26.26 -32.63
C GLU A 85 2.77 27.73 -32.24
N VAL A 86 3.46 28.59 -32.99
CA VAL A 86 3.42 30.04 -32.85
C VAL A 86 2.87 30.60 -34.16
N GLU A 87 1.58 30.90 -34.21
CA GLU A 87 0.91 31.51 -35.37
C GLU A 87 1.46 32.91 -35.66
N ILE A 88 2.65 32.98 -36.28
CA ILE A 88 3.24 34.23 -36.76
C ILE A 88 2.63 34.51 -38.14
N ALA A 89 1.64 35.42 -38.18
CA ALA A 89 0.95 35.80 -39.41
C ALA A 89 1.94 36.20 -40.52
N HIS A 90 1.73 35.69 -41.74
CA HIS A 90 2.48 36.02 -42.97
C HIS A 90 3.95 35.63 -43.02
N LEU A 91 4.45 34.81 -42.07
CA LEU A 91 5.83 34.32 -42.13
C LEU A 91 6.02 33.28 -43.26
N GLU A 92 4.99 32.48 -43.54
CA GLU A 92 5.00 31.45 -44.58
C GLU A 92 5.03 32.03 -46.01
N ASP A 93 4.54 33.26 -46.20
CA ASP A 93 4.43 33.93 -47.51
C ASP A 93 5.80 34.24 -48.15
N HIS A 94 6.87 34.22 -47.35
CA HIS A 94 8.24 34.57 -47.77
C HIS A 94 9.23 33.39 -47.76
N LEU A 95 8.76 32.18 -47.43
CA LEU A 95 9.60 30.98 -47.32
C LEU A 95 9.16 29.90 -48.33
N HIS A 96 10.05 29.53 -49.25
CA HIS A 96 9.80 28.45 -50.22
C HIS A 96 10.23 27.08 -49.63
N VAL A 97 9.62 26.70 -48.51
CA VAL A 97 9.93 25.45 -47.80
C VAL A 97 8.63 24.69 -47.52
N GLU A 98 8.62 23.37 -47.74
CA GLU A 98 7.43 22.55 -47.44
C GLU A 98 7.04 22.66 -45.95
N PRO A 99 5.74 22.84 -45.64
CA PRO A 99 5.25 23.18 -44.31
C PRO A 99 5.33 21.97 -43.36
N GLY A 100 6.40 21.89 -42.57
CA GLY A 100 6.50 20.88 -41.51
C GLY A 100 7.70 20.98 -40.57
N GLU A 101 8.82 21.59 -40.98
CA GLU A 101 10.08 21.53 -40.21
C GLU A 101 10.82 22.88 -40.10
N VAL A 102 10.10 23.99 -40.26
CA VAL A 102 10.63 25.34 -40.01
C VAL A 102 10.49 25.69 -38.53
N LEU A 103 11.60 26.13 -37.94
CA LEU A 103 11.72 26.41 -36.52
C LEU A 103 11.97 27.89 -36.25
N VAL A 104 11.36 28.39 -35.18
CA VAL A 104 11.51 29.75 -34.66
C VAL A 104 11.94 29.67 -33.19
N PRO A 105 12.87 30.51 -32.70
CA PRO A 105 13.26 30.49 -31.29
C PRO A 105 12.07 30.80 -30.37
N VAL A 106 12.00 30.11 -29.22
CA VAL A 106 10.96 30.35 -28.21
C VAL A 106 11.03 31.81 -27.70
N PRO A 107 9.90 32.55 -27.64
CA PRO A 107 9.90 33.92 -27.14
C PRO A 107 10.46 34.04 -25.71
N GLU A 108 11.32 35.02 -25.46
CA GLU A 108 11.98 35.21 -24.15
C GLU A 108 10.99 35.38 -22.98
N LEU A 109 9.80 35.94 -23.24
CA LEU A 109 8.74 36.15 -22.25
C LEU A 109 8.17 34.84 -21.67
N GLU A 110 8.25 33.73 -22.41
CA GLU A 110 7.78 32.42 -21.94
C GLU A 110 8.85 31.63 -21.15
N ARG A 111 10.12 32.05 -21.25
CA ARG A 111 11.26 31.31 -20.72
C ARG A 111 11.40 31.35 -19.20
N ASN A 112 10.74 32.29 -18.50
CA ASN A 112 10.99 32.57 -17.08
C ASN A 112 9.76 33.04 -16.28
N VAL A 113 8.64 32.30 -16.32
CA VAL A 113 7.42 32.72 -15.61
C VAL A 113 7.45 32.31 -14.13
N LYS A 114 8.14 33.10 -13.29
CA LYS A 114 8.14 32.98 -11.80
C LYS A 114 6.72 32.94 -11.19
N ARG A 115 5.73 33.52 -11.88
CA ARG A 115 4.32 33.53 -11.45
C ARG A 115 3.69 32.13 -11.45
N ARG A 116 4.02 31.28 -12.43
CA ARG A 116 3.46 29.91 -12.52
C ARG A 116 3.92 29.09 -11.33
N THR A 117 5.21 29.14 -11.01
CA THR A 117 5.78 28.48 -9.83
C THR A 117 5.16 28.96 -8.53
N PHE A 118 4.93 30.28 -8.39
CA PHE A 118 4.25 30.83 -7.21
C PHE A 118 2.84 30.26 -7.04
N PHE A 119 2.01 30.29 -8.09
CA PHE A 119 0.64 29.78 -8.02
C PHE A 119 0.60 28.26 -7.77
N THR A 120 1.49 27.49 -8.40
CA THR A 120 1.61 26.05 -8.13
C THR A 120 1.93 25.78 -6.65
N ASN A 121 2.92 26.47 -6.09
CA ASN A 121 3.29 26.30 -4.68
C ASN A 121 2.15 26.74 -3.73
N PHE A 122 1.44 27.81 -4.06
CA PHE A 122 0.29 28.27 -3.28
C PHE A 122 -0.88 27.27 -3.30
N THR A 123 -1.18 26.68 -4.46
CA THR A 123 -2.18 25.61 -4.59
C THR A 123 -1.79 24.39 -3.76
N HIS A 124 -0.53 23.99 -3.75
CA HIS A 124 -0.06 22.89 -2.90
C HIS A 124 -0.22 23.19 -1.41
N ALA A 125 0.09 24.42 -0.98
CA ALA A 125 -0.05 24.84 0.41
C ALA A 125 -1.52 24.79 0.88
N ILE A 126 -2.45 25.33 0.08
CA ILE A 126 -3.89 25.26 0.39
C ILE A 126 -4.37 23.81 0.37
N GLY A 127 -3.98 23.03 -0.64
CA GLY A 127 -4.34 21.62 -0.74
C GLY A 127 -3.91 20.81 0.48
N PHE A 128 -2.71 21.06 1.00
CA PHE A 128 -2.22 20.43 2.23
C PHE A 128 -3.05 20.83 3.46
N LEU A 129 -3.38 22.12 3.61
CA LEU A 129 -4.19 22.63 4.71
C LEU A 129 -5.62 22.06 4.72
N LEU A 130 -6.19 21.80 3.54
CA LEU A 130 -7.50 21.16 3.43
C LEU A 130 -7.43 19.64 3.63
N ALA A 131 -6.39 18.98 3.14
CA ALA A 131 -6.24 17.53 3.25
C ALA A 131 -5.90 17.05 4.67
N LEU A 132 -5.12 17.82 5.43
CA LEU A 132 -4.63 17.40 6.74
C LEU A 132 -5.75 17.17 7.79
N PRO A 133 -6.75 18.05 7.92
CA PRO A 133 -7.90 17.82 8.81
C PRO A 133 -8.77 16.62 8.40
N LEU A 134 -8.80 16.27 7.11
CA LEU A 134 -9.50 15.09 6.59
C LEU A 134 -8.70 13.80 6.82
N ALA A 135 -7.37 13.87 6.71
CA ALA A 135 -6.50 12.72 6.95
C ALA A 135 -6.46 12.30 8.43
N PHE A 136 -6.52 13.27 9.36
CA PHE A 136 -6.47 12.99 10.80
C PHE A 136 -7.55 12.03 11.32
N PRO A 137 -8.87 12.22 11.08
CA PRO A 137 -9.90 11.31 11.56
C PRO A 137 -9.78 9.93 10.92
N VAL A 138 -9.37 9.84 9.65
CA VAL A 138 -9.13 8.57 8.96
C VAL A 138 -7.96 7.83 9.61
N LEU A 139 -6.84 8.51 9.84
CA LEU A 139 -5.67 7.91 10.50
C LEU A 139 -6.00 7.48 11.93
N LYS A 140 -6.65 8.36 12.72
CA LYS A 140 -7.11 8.04 14.08
C LYS A 140 -8.05 6.83 14.09
N TYR A 141 -8.92 6.70 13.08
CA TYR A 141 -9.82 5.56 12.94
C TYR A 141 -9.06 4.26 12.66
N VAL A 142 -8.16 4.28 11.67
CA VAL A 142 -7.34 3.09 11.31
C VAL A 142 -6.44 2.67 12.47
N MET A 143 -5.97 3.63 13.27
CA MET A 143 -5.13 3.37 14.44
C MET A 143 -5.93 3.04 15.72
N LYS A 144 -7.26 3.23 15.74
CA LYS A 144 -8.09 2.97 16.93
C LYS A 144 -7.95 1.53 17.47
N PRO A 145 -7.93 0.46 16.66
CA PRO A 145 -7.74 -0.91 17.17
C PRO A 145 -6.42 -1.11 17.93
N MET A 146 -5.41 -0.28 17.65
CA MET A 146 -4.10 -0.38 18.29
C MET A 146 -4.06 0.24 19.70
N TYR A 147 -4.94 1.20 19.98
CA TYR A 147 -4.95 1.94 21.26
C TYR A 147 -6.24 1.77 22.08
N ALA A 148 -7.22 1.05 21.54
CA ALA A 148 -8.46 0.79 22.26
C ALA A 148 -8.18 -0.14 23.46
N PRO A 149 -8.67 0.19 24.68
CA PRO A 149 -8.50 -0.68 25.83
C PRO A 149 -9.27 -1.98 25.63
N PHE A 150 -8.75 -3.08 26.19
CA PHE A 150 -9.46 -4.34 26.17
C PHE A 150 -10.75 -4.28 27.02
N ASP A 151 -11.84 -4.85 26.51
CA ASP A 151 -13.06 -5.03 27.30
C ASP A 151 -12.83 -6.11 28.37
N ASN A 152 -12.72 -5.67 29.63
CA ASN A 152 -12.48 -6.53 30.79
C ASN A 152 -13.75 -6.74 31.64
N ARG A 153 -14.94 -6.49 31.08
CA ARG A 153 -16.21 -6.65 31.82
C ARG A 153 -16.51 -8.12 32.08
N TRP A 154 -17.02 -8.40 33.28
CA TRP A 154 -17.52 -9.72 33.65
C TRP A 154 -18.90 -9.95 33.04
N ILE A 155 -19.07 -11.13 32.44
CA ILE A 155 -20.31 -11.55 31.79
C ILE A 155 -20.76 -12.85 32.47
N LYS A 156 -21.97 -12.83 33.02
CA LYS A 156 -22.63 -14.04 33.51
C LYS A 156 -23.03 -14.93 32.33
N ILE A 157 -22.49 -16.14 32.29
CA ILE A 157 -22.74 -17.11 31.21
C ILE A 157 -23.69 -18.23 31.60
N GLY A 158 -23.86 -18.48 32.90
CA GLY A 158 -24.69 -19.59 33.39
C GLY A 158 -24.45 -19.91 34.86
N ASN A 159 -24.78 -21.13 35.26
CA ASN A 159 -24.64 -21.61 36.63
C ASN A 159 -23.87 -22.94 36.67
N ALA A 160 -23.03 -23.10 37.69
CA ALA A 160 -22.15 -24.25 37.89
C ALA A 160 -22.91 -25.57 38.07
N GLY A 161 -24.18 -25.54 38.51
CA GLY A 161 -25.02 -26.74 38.60
C GLY A 161 -25.29 -27.45 37.26
N LYS A 162 -25.03 -26.77 36.12
CA LYS A 162 -25.07 -27.40 34.78
C LYS A 162 -23.83 -28.27 34.50
N VAL A 163 -22.73 -28.05 35.22
CA VAL A 163 -21.46 -28.78 35.07
C VAL A 163 -21.40 -29.89 36.13
N LYS A 164 -22.07 -31.01 35.86
CA LYS A 164 -22.26 -32.10 36.84
C LYS A 164 -21.10 -33.09 36.89
N SER A 165 -20.52 -33.40 35.74
CA SER A 165 -19.50 -34.43 35.58
C SER A 165 -18.10 -33.82 35.51
N GLU A 166 -17.14 -34.48 36.14
CA GLU A 166 -15.74 -34.10 36.05
C GLU A 166 -15.17 -34.39 34.66
N ASP A 167 -14.27 -33.53 34.21
CA ASP A 167 -13.58 -33.60 32.92
C ASP A 167 -14.50 -33.66 31.70
N VAL A 168 -15.75 -33.19 31.82
CA VAL A 168 -16.72 -33.07 30.72
C VAL A 168 -16.89 -31.61 30.31
N GLY A 169 -16.62 -31.31 29.05
CA GLY A 169 -16.86 -30.00 28.45
C GLY A 169 -18.35 -29.67 28.33
N VAL A 170 -18.79 -28.59 28.99
CA VAL A 170 -20.13 -28.03 28.86
C VAL A 170 -20.06 -26.70 28.11
N GLN A 171 -20.84 -26.55 27.05
CA GLN A 171 -20.89 -25.30 26.26
C GLN A 171 -21.88 -24.33 26.89
N PHE A 172 -21.43 -23.11 27.13
CA PHE A 172 -22.29 -21.98 27.44
C PHE A 172 -22.28 -21.00 26.28
N LYS A 173 -23.48 -20.56 25.87
CA LYS A 173 -23.65 -19.51 24.85
C LYS A 173 -24.04 -18.22 25.53
N PHE A 174 -23.50 -17.11 25.06
CA PHE A 174 -23.81 -15.78 25.55
C PHE A 174 -23.77 -14.79 24.39
N LYS A 175 -24.52 -13.70 24.53
CA LYS A 175 -24.54 -12.62 23.55
C LYS A 175 -23.57 -11.54 23.98
N LYS A 176 -22.79 -11.02 23.02
CA LYS A 176 -21.95 -9.85 23.22
C LYS A 176 -22.44 -8.73 22.31
N SER A 177 -22.75 -7.59 22.91
CA SER A 177 -22.96 -6.37 22.13
C SER A 177 -21.62 -5.87 21.61
N VAL A 178 -21.53 -5.67 20.30
CA VAL A 178 -20.39 -5.10 19.61
C VAL A 178 -20.85 -3.83 18.91
N LYS A 179 -20.20 -2.70 19.24
CA LYS A 179 -20.43 -1.42 18.59
C LYS A 179 -19.20 -1.06 17.76
N GLU A 180 -19.26 -1.36 16.47
CA GLU A 180 -18.29 -0.86 15.51
C GLU A 180 -18.64 0.58 15.10
N ALA A 181 -17.64 1.34 14.64
CA ALA A 181 -17.81 2.78 14.51
C ALA A 181 -18.77 3.22 13.37
N PHE A 182 -19.04 2.37 12.39
CA PHE A 182 -19.98 2.66 11.28
C PHE A 182 -21.09 1.62 11.13
N MET A 183 -21.11 0.58 11.96
CA MET A 183 -22.22 -0.37 11.99
C MET A 183 -23.11 -0.10 13.20
N PRO A 184 -24.42 -0.34 13.09
CA PRO A 184 -25.29 -0.34 14.26
C PRO A 184 -24.78 -1.37 15.28
N GLU A 185 -25.12 -1.13 16.54
CA GLU A 185 -24.81 -2.07 17.62
C GLU A 185 -25.42 -3.43 17.28
N ALA A 186 -24.57 -4.45 17.21
CA ALA A 186 -24.96 -5.80 16.84
C ALA A 186 -24.71 -6.75 18.02
N GLU A 187 -25.66 -7.65 18.25
CA GLU A 187 -25.47 -8.75 19.18
C GLU A 187 -24.83 -9.93 18.45
N VAL A 188 -23.62 -10.31 18.88
CA VAL A 188 -22.91 -11.48 18.36
C VAL A 188 -23.08 -12.64 19.33
N ASP A 189 -23.56 -13.77 18.82
CA ASP A 189 -23.61 -15.02 19.57
C ASP A 189 -22.20 -15.59 19.74
N LYS A 190 -21.77 -15.72 20.99
CA LYS A 190 -20.48 -16.31 21.36
C LYS A 190 -20.68 -17.53 22.26
N ASN A 191 -19.62 -18.32 22.39
CA ASN A 191 -19.62 -19.47 23.27
C ASN A 191 -18.29 -19.63 24.02
N VAL A 192 -18.39 -20.26 25.17
CA VAL A 192 -17.27 -20.65 26.03
C VAL A 192 -17.50 -22.09 26.48
N TRP A 193 -16.43 -22.85 26.63
CA TRP A 193 -16.48 -24.20 27.18
C TRP A 193 -16.04 -24.16 28.64
N VAL A 194 -16.81 -24.75 29.54
CA VAL A 194 -16.46 -24.84 30.96
C VAL A 194 -16.38 -26.30 31.38
N LEU A 195 -15.37 -26.64 32.16
CA LEU A 195 -15.16 -27.96 32.74
C LEU A 195 -15.05 -27.83 34.25
N LYS A 196 -15.60 -28.82 34.96
CA LYS A 196 -15.17 -29.12 36.32
C LYS A 196 -13.97 -30.06 36.19
N ALA A 197 -12.75 -29.55 36.38
CA ALA A 197 -11.52 -30.25 36.07
C ALA A 197 -11.04 -31.10 37.26
N SER A 198 -10.62 -32.33 36.99
CA SER A 198 -9.91 -33.18 37.96
C SER A 198 -8.51 -32.62 38.23
N PRO A 199 -7.85 -33.01 39.35
CA PRO A 199 -6.49 -32.57 39.65
C PRO A 199 -5.48 -32.83 38.52
N ALA A 200 -5.65 -33.92 37.77
CA ALA A 200 -4.80 -34.24 36.63
C ALA A 200 -4.99 -33.26 35.46
N VAL A 201 -6.24 -32.85 35.18
CA VAL A 201 -6.52 -31.85 34.16
C VAL A 201 -6.06 -30.46 34.59
N LEU A 202 -6.29 -30.09 35.86
CA LEU A 202 -5.78 -28.83 36.43
C LEU A 202 -4.26 -28.75 36.30
N GLU A 203 -3.52 -29.83 36.59
CA GLU A 203 -2.07 -29.84 36.42
C GLU A 203 -1.65 -29.69 34.95
N GLY A 204 -2.38 -30.28 34.01
CA GLY A 204 -2.15 -30.09 32.57
C GLY A 204 -2.34 -28.64 32.10
N VAL A 205 -3.33 -27.94 32.67
CA VAL A 205 -3.67 -26.54 32.33
C VAL A 205 -2.69 -25.57 32.99
N TYR A 206 -2.51 -25.70 34.29
CA TYR A 206 -1.82 -24.73 35.14
C TYR A 206 -0.32 -25.01 35.29
N LYS A 207 0.13 -26.26 35.07
CA LYS A 207 1.54 -26.68 35.18
C LYS A 207 2.18 -26.22 36.49
N GLY A 208 1.45 -26.41 37.59
CA GLY A 208 1.86 -25.98 38.92
C GLY A 208 1.83 -24.46 39.18
N LYS A 209 1.30 -23.60 38.29
CA LYS A 209 1.25 -22.14 38.49
C LYS A 209 -0.15 -21.57 38.24
N ASP A 210 -0.50 -20.54 39.00
CA ASP A 210 -1.72 -19.77 38.71
C ASP A 210 -1.62 -19.10 37.32
N LEU A 211 -2.76 -18.91 36.67
CA LEU A 211 -2.83 -18.29 35.34
C LEU A 211 -3.27 -16.83 35.46
N GLU A 212 -2.34 -15.91 35.25
CA GLU A 212 -2.59 -14.47 35.25
C GLU A 212 -3.04 -13.98 33.87
N PHE A 213 -4.07 -13.15 33.86
CA PHE A 213 -4.56 -12.45 32.68
C PHE A 213 -4.24 -10.98 32.80
N LYS A 214 -3.52 -10.45 31.81
CA LYS A 214 -3.05 -9.07 31.79
C LYS A 214 -3.77 -8.25 30.72
N ASP A 215 -3.84 -6.95 30.93
CA ASP A 215 -4.32 -6.00 29.92
C ASP A 215 -3.17 -5.56 28.98
N HIS A 216 -3.43 -4.53 28.15
CA HIS A 216 -2.43 -3.96 27.25
C HIS A 216 -1.28 -3.26 28.01
N SER A 217 -1.55 -2.71 29.20
CA SER A 217 -0.57 -2.02 30.04
C SER A 217 0.31 -2.96 30.86
N GLY A 218 0.00 -4.27 30.87
CA GLY A 218 0.66 -5.28 31.68
C GLY A 218 0.09 -5.43 33.08
N GLN A 219 -0.97 -4.69 33.42
CA GLN A 219 -1.69 -4.82 34.68
C GLN A 219 -2.46 -6.15 34.73
N VAL A 220 -2.38 -6.85 35.87
CA VAL A 220 -3.14 -8.08 36.10
C VAL A 220 -4.62 -7.72 36.28
N VAL A 221 -5.46 -8.21 35.37
CA VAL A 221 -6.92 -8.07 35.39
C VAL A 221 -7.54 -9.15 36.29
N TRP A 222 -7.05 -10.37 36.18
CA TRP A 222 -7.54 -11.52 36.94
C TRP A 222 -6.51 -12.64 37.00
N THR A 223 -6.63 -13.51 38.00
CA THR A 223 -5.80 -14.71 38.13
C THR A 223 -6.70 -15.91 38.35
N ASN A 224 -6.73 -16.85 37.41
CA ASN A 224 -7.36 -18.15 37.65
C ASN A 224 -6.44 -18.95 38.59
N LYS A 225 -6.98 -19.34 39.73
CA LYS A 225 -6.25 -20.10 40.74
C LYS A 225 -6.28 -21.59 40.44
N ARG A 226 -5.13 -22.26 40.56
CA ARG A 226 -4.98 -23.68 40.22
C ARG A 226 -5.77 -24.64 41.13
N ASP A 227 -6.14 -24.21 42.33
CA ASP A 227 -6.90 -24.96 43.33
C ASP A 227 -8.42 -24.86 43.10
N VAL A 228 -8.87 -23.94 42.24
CA VAL A 228 -10.28 -23.84 41.85
C VAL A 228 -10.57 -24.87 40.75
N PRO A 229 -11.54 -25.79 40.94
CA PRO A 229 -11.76 -26.92 40.04
C PRO A 229 -12.54 -26.56 38.78
N TYR A 230 -12.48 -25.30 38.33
CA TYR A 230 -13.21 -24.83 37.15
C TYR A 230 -12.25 -24.19 36.15
N VAL A 231 -12.27 -24.71 34.93
CA VAL A 231 -11.51 -24.15 33.81
C VAL A 231 -12.49 -23.76 32.71
N ALA A 232 -12.29 -22.58 32.14
CA ALA A 232 -13.05 -22.12 30.98
C ALA A 232 -12.12 -21.92 29.79
N TYR A 233 -12.54 -22.35 28.61
CA TYR A 233 -11.83 -22.13 27.35
C TYR A 233 -12.66 -21.31 26.37
N SER A 234 -11.98 -20.45 25.61
CA SER A 234 -12.59 -19.73 24.49
C SER A 234 -13.21 -20.70 23.51
N GLY A 235 -14.38 -20.36 22.95
CA GLY A 235 -15.06 -21.17 21.93
C GLY A 235 -14.33 -21.27 20.60
N LYS A 236 -13.22 -20.53 20.41
CA LYS A 236 -12.45 -20.45 19.16
C LYS A 236 -11.24 -21.39 19.18
N CYS A 237 -11.07 -22.15 18.11
CA CYS A 237 -9.92 -23.01 17.88
C CYS A 237 -8.66 -22.16 17.59
N PRO A 238 -7.52 -22.40 18.27
CA PRO A 238 -6.27 -21.67 18.03
C PRO A 238 -5.69 -21.76 16.61
N HIS A 239 -6.18 -22.69 15.78
CA HIS A 239 -5.74 -22.81 14.37
C HIS A 239 -6.20 -21.61 13.54
N LEU A 240 -7.51 -21.50 13.25
CA LEU A 240 -8.08 -20.45 12.41
C LEU A 240 -9.35 -19.82 12.99
N GLY A 241 -9.61 -20.03 14.29
CA GLY A 241 -10.74 -19.40 15.00
C GLY A 241 -12.10 -20.10 14.86
N CYS A 242 -12.17 -21.25 14.19
CA CYS A 242 -13.40 -22.04 14.10
C CYS A 242 -13.95 -22.48 15.47
N GLY A 243 -15.27 -22.61 15.58
CA GLY A 243 -15.90 -23.30 16.70
C GLY A 243 -15.52 -24.78 16.75
N TYR A 244 -15.33 -25.33 17.95
CA TYR A 244 -15.06 -26.75 18.18
C TYR A 244 -16.09 -27.35 19.16
N LYS A 245 -16.20 -28.68 19.18
CA LYS A 245 -17.21 -29.40 19.96
C LYS A 245 -16.58 -30.44 20.89
N TRP A 246 -17.21 -30.65 22.04
CA TRP A 246 -16.94 -31.80 22.89
C TRP A 246 -17.44 -33.09 22.23
N ARG A 247 -16.61 -34.14 22.22
CA ARG A 247 -16.96 -35.47 21.69
C ARG A 247 -16.48 -36.54 22.65
N ASN A 248 -17.37 -37.47 22.97
CA ASN A 248 -16.99 -38.76 23.53
C ASN A 248 -16.65 -39.70 22.36
N VAL A 249 -15.42 -40.21 22.32
CA VAL A 249 -14.99 -41.15 21.27
C VAL A 249 -14.68 -42.50 21.89
N PRO A 250 -15.64 -43.45 21.88
CA PRO A 250 -15.48 -44.76 22.52
C PRO A 250 -14.23 -45.52 22.06
N LYS A 251 -13.90 -45.43 20.76
CA LYS A 251 -12.71 -46.08 20.17
C LYS A 251 -11.38 -45.60 20.75
N LEU A 252 -11.32 -44.36 21.24
CA LEU A 252 -10.11 -43.78 21.84
C LEU A 252 -10.12 -43.89 23.38
N GLY A 253 -11.19 -44.45 23.96
CA GLY A 253 -11.37 -44.56 25.41
C GLY A 253 -11.34 -43.23 26.15
N ARG A 254 -11.53 -42.10 25.45
CA ARG A 254 -11.30 -40.75 26.01
C ARG A 254 -12.31 -39.74 25.48
N GLN A 255 -12.51 -38.68 26.24
CA GLN A 255 -13.30 -37.53 25.84
C GLN A 255 -12.37 -36.43 25.31
N ILE A 256 -12.75 -35.78 24.20
CA ILE A 256 -11.90 -34.83 23.48
C ILE A 256 -12.69 -33.58 23.06
N PHE A 257 -11.96 -32.50 22.86
CA PHE A 257 -12.41 -31.41 22.01
C PHE A 257 -11.99 -31.69 20.56
N LEU A 258 -12.94 -31.58 19.63
CA LEU A 258 -12.72 -31.78 18.20
C LEU A 258 -13.14 -30.53 17.42
N CYS A 259 -12.18 -29.93 16.70
CA CYS A 259 -12.46 -28.88 15.73
C CYS A 259 -12.69 -29.51 14.34
N PRO A 260 -13.89 -29.39 13.74
CA PRO A 260 -14.21 -30.06 12.48
C PRO A 260 -13.56 -29.41 11.25
N CYS A 261 -13.05 -28.16 11.35
CA CYS A 261 -12.53 -27.44 10.19
C CYS A 261 -11.28 -28.09 9.57
N HIS A 262 -10.31 -28.46 10.42
CA HIS A 262 -9.04 -29.08 9.99
C HIS A 262 -8.61 -30.20 10.94
N LEU A 263 -9.59 -30.78 11.66
CA LEU A 263 -9.41 -31.94 12.54
C LEU A 263 -8.38 -31.75 13.66
N SER A 264 -8.27 -30.55 14.22
CA SER A 264 -7.50 -30.36 15.46
C SER A 264 -8.22 -31.03 16.63
N ILE A 265 -7.49 -31.89 17.33
CA ILE A 265 -7.97 -32.67 18.47
C ILE A 265 -7.25 -32.21 19.72
N TYR A 266 -8.01 -32.01 20.80
CA TYR A 266 -7.47 -31.64 22.10
C TYR A 266 -8.00 -32.56 23.20
N ASP A 267 -7.20 -32.75 24.23
CA ASP A 267 -7.64 -33.44 25.45
C ASP A 267 -8.45 -32.48 26.37
N PRO A 268 -9.00 -32.95 27.51
CA PRO A 268 -9.75 -32.10 28.44
C PRO A 268 -8.93 -30.93 29.02
N SER A 269 -7.60 -31.03 29.08
CA SER A 269 -6.69 -29.94 29.47
C SER A 269 -6.45 -28.93 28.34
N GLY A 270 -7.06 -29.15 27.17
CA GLY A 270 -6.89 -28.33 25.99
C GLY A 270 -5.57 -28.56 25.27
N LYS A 271 -4.76 -29.52 25.69
CA LYS A 271 -3.49 -29.87 25.02
C LYS A 271 -3.79 -30.46 23.64
N VAL A 272 -3.04 -30.02 22.64
CA VAL A 272 -3.13 -30.56 21.27
C VAL A 272 -2.69 -32.02 21.28
N LEU A 273 -3.59 -32.90 20.85
CA LEU A 273 -3.30 -34.32 20.61
C LEU A 273 -2.94 -34.57 19.15
N ASP A 274 -3.63 -33.89 18.23
CA ASP A 274 -3.43 -34.05 16.78
C ASP A 274 -3.95 -32.83 16.00
N GLY A 275 -3.55 -32.72 14.74
CA GLY A 275 -3.98 -31.70 13.78
C GLY A 275 -3.13 -30.42 13.79
N PRO A 276 -3.50 -29.41 12.97
CA PRO A 276 -2.63 -28.28 12.64
C PRO A 276 -2.61 -27.14 13.68
N ALA A 277 -3.24 -27.32 14.84
CA ALA A 277 -3.34 -26.26 15.83
C ALA A 277 -1.95 -25.93 16.41
N PRO A 278 -1.50 -24.67 16.37
CA PRO A 278 -0.13 -24.31 16.76
C PRO A 278 0.10 -24.31 18.28
N ARG A 279 -0.97 -24.38 19.09
CA ARG A 279 -0.92 -24.29 20.55
C ARG A 279 -2.19 -24.87 21.20
N PRO A 280 -2.18 -25.14 22.53
CA PRO A 280 -3.35 -25.58 23.29
C PRO A 280 -4.54 -24.60 23.23
N LEU A 281 -5.73 -25.08 23.62
CA LEU A 281 -6.94 -24.26 23.76
C LEU A 281 -6.69 -23.08 24.72
N ASP A 282 -7.35 -21.96 24.43
CA ASP A 282 -7.21 -20.70 25.16
C ASP A 282 -8.02 -20.68 26.44
N PRO A 283 -7.41 -20.74 27.64
CA PRO A 283 -8.15 -20.53 28.87
C PRO A 283 -8.60 -19.07 28.96
N VAL A 284 -9.74 -18.81 29.59
CA VAL A 284 -10.28 -17.46 29.80
C VAL A 284 -10.44 -17.17 31.29
N PRO A 285 -10.45 -15.89 31.72
CA PRO A 285 -10.77 -15.53 33.09
C PRO A 285 -12.13 -16.11 33.48
N ILE A 286 -12.17 -16.85 34.59
CA ILE A 286 -13.40 -17.42 35.13
C ILE A 286 -13.45 -17.18 36.63
N ARG A 287 -14.65 -16.91 37.13
CA ARG A 287 -14.99 -16.99 38.55
C ARG A 287 -16.35 -17.64 38.74
N VAL A 288 -16.51 -18.31 39.85
CA VAL A 288 -17.79 -18.87 40.29
C VAL A 288 -18.22 -18.09 41.52
N ALA A 289 -19.35 -17.39 41.41
CA ALA A 289 -19.92 -16.63 42.51
C ALA A 289 -20.55 -17.56 43.57
N THR A 290 -20.82 -17.03 44.76
CA THR A 290 -21.33 -17.81 45.90
C THR A 290 -22.71 -18.43 45.66
N ASN A 291 -23.51 -17.81 44.79
CA ASN A 291 -24.79 -18.33 44.32
C ASN A 291 -24.66 -19.42 43.22
N GLY A 292 -23.43 -19.80 42.87
CA GLY A 292 -23.12 -20.77 41.81
C GLY A 292 -23.13 -20.19 40.40
N ASP A 293 -23.30 -18.88 40.21
CA ASP A 293 -23.21 -18.25 38.89
C ASP A 293 -21.77 -18.32 38.36
N ILE A 294 -21.63 -18.69 37.09
CA ILE A 294 -20.36 -18.65 36.38
C ILE A 294 -20.29 -17.34 35.61
N GLU A 295 -19.23 -16.60 35.86
CA GLU A 295 -18.90 -15.37 35.15
C GLU A 295 -17.54 -15.51 34.49
N ILE A 296 -17.40 -14.91 33.31
CA ILE A 296 -16.13 -14.85 32.57
C ILE A 296 -15.82 -13.43 32.13
N ILE A 297 -14.56 -13.19 31.77
CA ILE A 297 -14.20 -12.07 30.90
C ILE A 297 -14.01 -12.64 29.50
N ASP A 298 -14.71 -12.07 28.52
CA ASP A 298 -14.58 -12.49 27.12
C ASP A 298 -13.27 -11.98 26.54
N VAL A 299 -12.24 -12.82 26.61
CA VAL A 299 -10.93 -12.58 26.02
C VAL A 299 -10.80 -13.31 24.69
N GLU A 300 -10.30 -12.62 23.68
CA GLU A 300 -9.97 -13.20 22.39
C GLU A 300 -8.46 -13.24 22.17
N PHE A 301 -7.99 -14.30 21.52
CA PHE A 301 -6.59 -14.49 21.21
C PHE A 301 -6.40 -14.67 19.70
N LYS A 302 -5.27 -14.20 19.19
CA LYS A 302 -4.91 -14.34 17.77
C LYS A 302 -4.79 -15.83 17.41
N ALA A 303 -5.56 -16.24 16.40
CA ALA A 303 -5.46 -17.57 15.82
C ALA A 303 -4.22 -17.69 14.90
N GLY A 304 -3.77 -18.92 14.65
CA GLY A 304 -2.70 -19.23 13.70
C GLY A 304 -1.29 -18.96 14.23
N THR A 305 -1.15 -18.59 15.50
CA THR A 305 0.16 -18.28 16.11
C THR A 305 0.43 -19.19 17.31
N ARG A 306 1.70 -19.53 17.55
CA ARG A 306 2.14 -20.31 18.72
C ARG A 306 2.05 -19.51 20.02
N ALA A 307 2.23 -18.19 19.92
CA ALA A 307 2.11 -17.28 21.05
C ALA A 307 0.63 -17.00 21.35
N GLN A 308 0.28 -16.94 22.63
CA GLN A 308 -1.03 -16.51 23.06
C GLN A 308 -1.05 -14.97 23.14
N VAL A 309 -1.49 -14.33 22.05
CA VAL A 309 -1.56 -12.86 21.95
C VAL A 309 -3.03 -12.42 22.02
N ARG A 310 -3.39 -11.68 23.07
CA ARG A 310 -4.74 -11.14 23.24
C ARG A 310 -5.02 -10.08 22.17
N ILE A 311 -6.22 -10.08 21.61
CA ILE A 311 -6.70 -9.11 20.62
C ILE A 311 -7.90 -8.32 21.17
N VAL A 312 -8.08 -7.11 20.63
CA VAL A 312 -9.17 -6.18 20.97
C VAL A 312 -10.44 -6.55 20.20
#